data_AF-A0A6C0IEA0-F1
#
_entry.id   AF-A0A6C0IEA0-F1
#
_cell.length_a   1.000
_cell.length_b   1.000
_cell.length_c   1.000
_cell.angle_alpha   90.00
_cell.angle_beta   90.00
_cell.angle_gamma   90.00
#
_symmetry.space_group_name_H-M   'P 1'
#
loop_
_entity.id
_entity.type
_entity.pdbx_description
1 polymer ?
#
loop_
_entity_poly.entity_id
_entity_poly.type
_entity_poly.pdbx_seq_one_letter_code
_entity_poly.pdbx_strand_id
1 'polypeptide(L)' 'MSKVVIIALLIIFGAIIYETLFPKSEEGFQVMKNQCGVGIQSCPAGTRCINGYCYSNAPPSFPPVTDLPVLPAGRAY' A
#
# COMPACT_ATOMS: atom_id res chain seq x y z
N MET A 1 41.19 -29.44 4.79
CA MET A 1 40.32 -28.32 4.35
C MET A 1 41.03 -27.02 4.61
N SER A 2 41.25 -26.19 3.60
CA SER A 2 41.99 -24.93 3.75
C SER A 2 41.17 -23.94 4.59
N LYS A 3 41.81 -23.18 5.48
CA LYS A 3 41.13 -22.21 6.36
C LYS A 3 40.27 -21.21 5.58
N VAL A 4 40.69 -20.90 4.36
CA VAL A 4 39.95 -20.06 3.40
C VAL A 4 38.58 -20.64 3.07
N VAL A 5 38.47 -21.96 2.90
CA VAL A 5 37.21 -22.63 2.56
C VAL A 5 36.22 -22.55 3.72
N ILE A 6 36.71 -22.70 4.96
CA ILE A 6 35.87 -22.62 6.15
C ILE A 6 35.32 -21.20 6.34
N ILE A 7 36.16 -20.18 6.14
CA ILE A 7 35.74 -18.77 6.24
C ILE A 7 34.70 -18.44 5.16
N ALA A 8 34.91 -18.89 3.92
CA ALA A 8 33.95 -18.67 2.84
C ALA A 8 32.57 -19.30 3.14
N LEU A 9 32.56 -20.52 3.69
CA LEU A 9 31.30 -21.19 4.08
C LEU A 9 30.55 -20.44 5.18
N LEU A 10 31.27 -19.90 6.18
CA LEU A 10 30.65 -19.13 7.27
C LEU A 10 30.01 -17.83 6.76
N ILE A 11 30.64 -17.14 5.82
CA ILE A 11 30.11 -15.90 5.23
C ILE A 11 28.84 -16.20 4.44
N ILE A 12 28.86 -17.25 3.60
CA ILE A 12 27.70 -17.66 2.80
C ILE A 12 26.54 -18.05 3.70
N PHE A 13 26.80 -18.86 4.73
CA PHE A 13 25.77 -19.30 5.66
C PHE A 13 25.18 -18.14 6.47
N GLY A 14 26.02 -17.19 6.89
CA GLY A 14 25.58 -15.96 7.55
C GLY A 14 24.70 -15.09 6.67
N ALA A 15 25.04 -14.94 5.38
CA ALA A 15 24.22 -14.19 4.42
C ALA A 15 22.85 -14.82 4.20
N ILE A 16 22.78 -16.16 4.09
CA ILE A 16 21.50 -16.88 3.97
C ILE A 16 20.64 -16.66 5.22
N ILE A 17 21.21 -16.83 6.41
CA ILE A 17 20.48 -16.60 7.67
C ILE A 17 20.00 -15.16 7.75
N TYR A 18 20.84 -14.18 7.39
CA TYR A 18 20.50 -12.77 7.46
C TYR A 18 19.29 -12.42 6.59
N GLU A 19 19.26 -12.86 5.33
CA GLU A 19 18.12 -12.62 4.43
C GLU A 19 16.86 -13.37 4.89
N THR A 20 16.99 -14.55 5.52
CA THR A 20 15.82 -15.27 6.09
C THR A 20 15.25 -14.63 7.35
N LEU A 21 16.09 -14.03 8.19
CA LEU A 21 15.67 -13.37 9.44
C LEU A 21 15.20 -11.93 9.21
N PHE A 22 15.77 -11.27 8.21
CA PHE A 22 15.44 -9.90 7.83
C PHE A 22 14.97 -9.90 6.38
N PRO A 23 13.76 -10.45 6.10
CA PRO A 23 13.20 -10.38 4.77
C PRO A 23 13.11 -8.90 4.39
N LYS A 24 13.91 -8.48 3.41
CA LYS A 24 13.71 -7.18 2.77
C LYS A 24 12.30 -7.23 2.21
N SER A 25 11.46 -6.33 2.70
CA SER A 25 10.11 -6.14 2.19
C SER A 25 10.23 -5.66 0.74
N GLU A 26 10.34 -6.60 -0.19
CA GLU A 26 10.34 -6.33 -1.61
C GLU A 26 8.99 -5.71 -1.99
N GLU A 27 9.07 -4.47 -2.45
CA GLU A 27 8.24 -3.83 -3.50
C GLU A 27 6.80 -4.33 -3.69
N GLY A 28 6.05 -4.53 -2.61
CA GLY A 28 4.60 -4.46 -2.61
C GLY A 28 4.22 -3.04 -2.22
N PHE A 29 3.38 -2.39 -3.03
CA PHE A 29 2.75 -1.09 -2.71
C PHE A 29 2.49 -1.05 -1.20
N GLN A 30 3.23 -0.19 -0.49
CA GLN A 30 3.07 -0.01 0.94
C GLN A 30 1.58 0.12 1.20
N VAL A 31 1.03 -0.80 2.00
CA VAL A 31 -0.40 -0.87 2.31
C VAL A 31 -0.78 0.46 2.93
N MET A 32 -1.14 1.42 2.09
CA MET A 32 -1.58 2.72 2.54
C MET A 32 -2.90 2.51 3.27
N LYS A 33 -3.12 3.27 4.33
CA LYS A 33 -4.14 3.07 5.38
C LYS A 33 -5.59 2.83 4.90
N ASN A 34 -5.88 2.90 3.60
CA ASN A 34 -7.20 2.76 3.00
C ASN A 34 -7.23 1.87 1.73
N GLN A 35 -6.27 0.96 1.53
CA GLN A 35 -6.31 0.02 0.41
C GLN A 35 -7.12 -1.24 0.72
N CYS A 36 -7.73 -1.84 -0.30
CA CYS A 36 -8.56 -3.03 -0.20
C CYS A 36 -8.46 -3.88 -1.48
N GLY A 37 -8.71 -5.18 -1.39
CA GLY A 37 -8.57 -6.08 -2.53
C GLY A 37 -8.39 -7.53 -2.12
N VAL A 38 -8.10 -8.38 -3.11
CA VAL A 38 -7.82 -9.80 -2.88
C VAL A 38 -6.43 -9.95 -2.26
N GLY A 39 -6.35 -10.53 -1.07
CA GLY A 39 -5.08 -10.74 -0.35
C GLY A 39 -4.67 -9.62 0.61
N ILE A 40 -5.50 -8.58 0.79
CA ILE A 40 -5.32 -7.54 1.81
C ILE A 40 -6.60 -7.36 2.65
N GLN A 41 -6.52 -6.53 3.70
CA GLN A 41 -7.62 -6.33 4.64
C GLN A 41 -8.89 -5.80 3.94
N SER A 42 -10.05 -6.29 4.39
CA SER A 42 -11.34 -5.74 3.96
C SER A 42 -11.55 -4.33 4.50
N CYS A 43 -12.33 -3.53 3.79
CA CYS A 43 -12.66 -2.18 4.21
C CYS A 43 -13.46 -2.15 5.53
N PRO A 44 -13.28 -1.11 6.37
CA PRO A 44 -14.06 -0.93 7.59
C PRO A 44 -15.55 -0.78 7.29
N ALA A 45 -16.39 -1.13 8.28
CA ALA A 45 -17.84 -1.02 8.17
C ALA A 45 -18.27 0.41 7.74
N GLY A 46 -19.23 0.50 6.83
CA GLY A 46 -19.69 1.78 6.26
C GLY A 46 -18.90 2.28 5.05
N THR A 47 -17.86 1.54 4.63
CA THR A 47 -17.10 1.81 3.40
C THR A 47 -17.12 0.60 2.47
N ARG A 48 -16.89 0.82 1.18
CA ARG A 48 -16.87 -0.21 0.12
C ARG A 48 -15.56 -0.15 -0.64
N CYS A 49 -15.10 -1.31 -1.09
CA CYS A 49 -13.89 -1.39 -1.89
C CYS A 49 -14.17 -0.98 -3.34
N ILE A 50 -13.53 0.08 -3.83
CA ILE A 50 -13.64 0.57 -5.20
C ILE A 50 -12.24 0.83 -5.74
N ASN A 51 -11.89 0.21 -6.87
CA ASN A 51 -10.59 0.39 -7.54
C ASN A 51 -9.37 0.21 -6.61
N GLY A 52 -9.46 -0.71 -5.65
CA GLY A 52 -8.37 -0.97 -4.70
C GLY A 52 -8.34 -0.07 -3.46
N TYR A 53 -9.34 0.80 -3.28
CA TYR A 53 -9.42 1.74 -2.16
C TYR A 53 -10.76 1.68 -1.43
N CYS A 54 -10.73 1.90 -0.12
CA CYS A 54 -11.93 2.02 0.70
C CYS A 54 -12.58 3.38 0.49
N TYR A 55 -13.78 3.36 -0.09
CA TYR A 55 -14.58 4.53 -0.37
C TYR A 55 -15.80 4.59 0.55
N SER A 56 -16.10 5.76 1.10
CA SER A 56 -17.26 5.94 1.98
C SER A 56 -18.58 5.77 1.22
N ASN A 57 -19.57 5.16 1.86
CA ASN A 57 -20.94 5.14 1.33
C ASN A 57 -21.68 6.47 1.52
N ALA A 58 -21.10 7.41 2.27
CA ALA A 58 -21.68 8.73 2.42
C ALA A 58 -21.72 9.47 1.07
N PRO A 59 -22.78 10.25 0.80
CA PRO A 59 -22.83 11.08 -0.39
C PRO A 59 -21.64 12.07 -0.37
N PRO A 60 -20.99 12.33 -1.52
CA PRO A 60 -19.94 13.31 -1.59
C PRO A 60 -20.51 14.69 -1.23
N SER A 61 -19.89 15.34 -0.26
CA SER A 61 -20.20 16.73 0.08
C SER A 61 -19.10 17.63 -0.46
N PHE A 62 -19.49 18.75 -1.07
CA PHE A 62 -18.52 19.81 -1.34
C PHE A 62 -17.99 20.36 -0.02
N PRO A 63 -16.67 20.60 0.10
CA PRO A 63 -16.16 21.35 1.23
C PRO A 63 -16.78 22.77 1.21
N PRO A 64 -16.98 23.41 2.37
CA PRO A 64 -17.61 24.73 2.46
C PRO A 64 -16.88 25.82 1.65
N VAL A 65 -15.58 25.63 1.47
CA VAL A 65 -14.71 26.47 0.64
C VAL A 65 -13.93 25.53 -0.27
N THR A 66 -13.94 25.81 -1.57
CA THR A 66 -13.12 25.13 -2.57
C THR A 66 -12.56 26.14 -3.55
N ASP A 67 -11.32 25.96 -3.95
CA ASP A 67 -10.69 26.75 -5.02
C ASP A 67 -11.13 26.27 -6.42
N LEU A 68 -11.99 25.24 -6.48
CA LEU A 68 -12.58 24.79 -7.73
C LEU A 68 -13.54 25.87 -8.26
N PRO A 69 -13.41 26.27 -9.53
CA PRO A 69 -14.33 27.22 -10.13
C PRO A 69 -15.73 26.60 -10.15
N VAL A 70 -16.63 27.11 -9.30
CA VAL A 70 -18.05 26.77 -9.35
C VAL A 70 -18.61 27.43 -10.60
N LEU A 71 -18.85 26.64 -11.65
CA LEU A 71 -19.59 27.12 -12.80
C LEU A 71 -20.97 27.58 -12.30
N PRO A 72 -21.40 28.82 -12.58
CA PRO A 72 -22.77 29.21 -12.29
C PRO A 72 -23.71 28.24 -13.01
N ALA A 73 -24.88 27.97 -12.42
CA ALA A 73 -25.94 27.18 -13.05
C ALA A 73 -26.48 27.92 -14.29
N GLY A 74 -25.70 27.90 -15.37
CA GLY A 74 -25.96 28.57 -16.63
C GLY A 74 -26.72 27.63 -17.54
N ARG A 75 -28.04 27.80 -17.54
CA ARG A 75 -29.00 27.60 -18.66
C ARG A 75 -28.54 26.56 -19.71
N ALA A 76 -29.09 25.35 -19.61
CA ALA A 76 -29.16 24.43 -20.74
C ALA A 76 -29.75 25.21 -21.95
N TYR A 77 -28.97 25.31 -23.02
CA TYR A 77 -29.47 25.71 -24.34
C TYR A 77 -30.21 24.53 -24.97
#